data_AF-A0A838HAK1-F1
#
_entry.id   AF-A0A838HAK1-F1
#
_cell.length_a   1.000
_cell.length_b   1.000
_cell.length_c   1.000
_cell.angle_alpha   90.00
_cell.angle_beta   90.00
_cell.angle_gamma   90.00
#
_symmetry.space_group_name_H-M   'P 1'
#
loop_
_entity.id
_entity.type
_entity.pdbx_description
1 polymer ?
#
loop_
_entity_poly.entity_id
_entity_poly.type
_entity_poly.pdbx_seq_one_letter_code
_entity_poly.pdbx_strand_id
1 'polypeptide(L)' 'MIDRRGAPVGRAFFSSIRGFKGSEASVVILCELADLEDETLDQQLYVGLSRAKTRRVVVIPG' A
#
# COMPACT_ATOMS: atom_id res chain seq x y z
N MET A 1 -20.77 2.30 6.47
CA MET A 1 -20.58 0.91 5.99
C MET A 1 -19.87 0.15 7.11
N ILE A 2 -20.29 -1.10 7.36
CA ILE A 2 -19.77 -2.00 8.41
C ILE A 2 -19.33 -3.27 7.68
N ASP A 3 -18.16 -3.83 8.02
CA ASP A 3 -17.68 -5.06 7.35
C ASP A 3 -18.51 -6.28 7.82
N ARG A 4 -18.27 -7.46 7.24
CA ARG A 4 -18.98 -8.72 7.61
C ARG A 4 -18.83 -9.13 9.09
N ARG A 5 -17.92 -8.50 9.84
CA ARG A 5 -17.65 -8.72 11.27
C ARG A 5 -18.21 -7.59 12.15
N GLY A 6 -18.95 -6.64 11.58
CA GLY A 6 -19.52 -5.52 12.32
C GLY A 6 -18.51 -4.44 12.72
N ALA A 7 -17.29 -4.47 12.16
CA ALA A 7 -16.31 -3.42 12.38
C ALA A 7 -16.60 -2.20 11.48
N PRO A 8 -16.39 -0.96 11.96
CA PRO A 8 -16.49 0.22 11.12
C PRO A 8 -15.65 0.03 9.86
N VAL A 9 -16.23 0.18 8.67
CA VAL A 9 -15.44 0.12 7.43
C VAL A 9 -14.53 1.33 7.42
N GLY A 10 -13.23 1.08 7.60
CA GLY A 10 -12.21 2.10 7.46
C GLY A 10 -12.25 2.73 6.07
N ARG A 11 -11.88 4.01 5.96
CA ARG A 11 -11.72 4.64 4.65
C ARG A 11 -10.47 4.10 3.98
N ALA A 12 -10.59 3.71 2.72
CA ALA A 12 -9.46 3.46 1.85
C ALA A 12 -9.16 4.74 1.04
N PHE A 13 -7.88 5.07 0.91
CA PHE A 13 -7.40 6.13 0.04
C PHE A 13 -6.51 5.50 -1.01
N PHE A 14 -6.59 6.00 -2.24
CA PHE A 14 -5.84 5.51 -3.37
C PHE A 14 -5.00 6.65 -3.95
N SER A 15 -3.72 6.38 -4.18
CA SER A 15 -2.77 7.31 -4.78
C SER A 15 -1.54 6.53 -5.24
N SER A 16 -0.61 7.21 -5.92
CA SER A 16 0.71 6.65 -6.19
C SER A 16 1.54 6.57 -4.91
N ILE A 17 2.60 5.76 -4.93
CA ILE A 17 3.56 5.65 -3.80
C ILE A 17 4.09 7.03 -3.40
N ARG A 18 4.39 7.90 -4.39
CA ARG A 18 4.83 9.27 -4.16
C ARG A 18 3.75 10.15 -3.52
N GLY A 19 2.49 9.96 -3.90
CA GLY A 19 1.36 10.70 -3.32
C GLY A 19 1.13 10.43 -1.83
N PHE A 20 1.67 9.32 -1.32
CA PHE A 20 1.64 8.96 0.10
C PHE A 20 2.94 9.30 0.85
N LYS A 21 3.91 9.99 0.22
CA LYS A 21 5.16 10.38 0.89
C LYS A 21 4.86 11.19 2.16
N GLY A 22 5.40 10.75 3.30
CA GLY A 22 5.19 11.40 4.60
C GLY A 22 3.88 11.04 5.31
N SER A 23 2.99 10.27 4.67
CA SER A 23 1.81 9.70 5.32
C SER A 23 2.12 8.36 5.98
N GLU A 24 1.27 7.95 6.92
CA GLU A 24 1.33 6.65 7.56
C GLU A 24 -0.07 6.04 7.65
N ALA A 25 -0.16 4.71 7.50
CA ALA A 25 -1.41 3.97 7.57
C ALA A 25 -1.23 2.66 8.35
N SER A 26 -2.28 2.16 8.99
CA SER A 26 -2.25 0.85 9.66
C SER A 26 -1.96 -0.28 8.68
N VAL A 27 -2.53 -0.19 7.48
CA VAL A 27 -2.37 -1.16 6.39
C VAL A 27 -1.98 -0.43 5.12
N VAL A 28 -0.98 -0.95 4.41
CA VAL A 28 -0.61 -0.51 3.05
C VAL A 28 -0.71 -1.69 2.11
N ILE A 29 -1.29 -1.44 0.94
CA ILE A 29 -1.42 -2.39 -0.17
C ILE A 29 -0.73 -1.76 -1.37
N LEU A 30 0.31 -2.42 -1.90
CA LEU A 30 0.96 -2.05 -3.15
C LEU A 30 0.48 -2.99 -4.25
N CYS A 31 -0.04 -2.41 -5.34
CA CYS A 31 -0.56 -3.12 -6.50
C CYS A 31 0.21 -2.70 -7.76
N GLU A 32 0.08 -3.48 -8.84
CA GLU A 32 0.56 -3.13 -10.18
C GLU A 32 2.05 -2.75 -10.21
N LEU A 33 2.89 -3.44 -9.43
CA LEU A 33 4.34 -3.15 -9.39
C LEU A 33 5.12 -3.75 -10.57
N ALA A 34 4.48 -4.58 -11.39
CA ALA A 34 5.13 -5.30 -12.49
C ALA A 34 5.63 -4.38 -13.62
N ASP A 35 5.06 -3.18 -13.75
CA ASP A 35 5.45 -2.20 -14.76
C ASP A 35 6.64 -1.32 -14.32
N LEU A 36 7.16 -1.51 -13.10
CA LEU A 36 8.32 -0.76 -12.61
C LEU A 36 9.62 -1.42 -13.09
N GLU A 37 10.55 -0.61 -13.59
CA GLU A 37 11.92 -1.04 -13.86
C GLU A 37 12.59 -1.51 -12.56
N ASP A 38 13.35 -2.62 -12.63
CA ASP A 38 13.99 -3.27 -11.47
C ASP A 38 14.81 -2.29 -10.61
N GLU A 39 15.57 -1.39 -11.25
CA GLU A 39 16.40 -0.37 -10.58
C GLU A 39 15.58 0.60 -9.72
N THR A 40 14.30 0.76 -10.02
CA THR A 40 13.37 1.62 -9.28
C THR A 40 12.47 0.86 -8.32
N LEU A 41 12.28 -0.44 -8.54
CA LEU A 41 11.35 -1.29 -7.80
C LEU A 41 11.69 -1.33 -6.31
N ASP A 42 12.96 -1.59 -5.96
CA ASP A 42 13.41 -1.67 -4.57
C ASP A 42 13.18 -0.36 -3.81
N GLN A 43 13.45 0.77 -4.45
CA GLN A 43 13.23 2.08 -3.86
C GLN A 43 11.73 2.37 -3.64
N GLN A 44 10.89 2.03 -4.63
CA GLN A 44 9.45 2.21 -4.52
C GLN A 44 8.85 1.29 -3.45
N LEU A 45 9.28 0.02 -3.39
CA LEU A 45 8.91 -0.94 -2.36
C LEU A 45 9.28 -0.41 -0.97
N TYR A 46 10.52 0.06 -0.78
CA TYR A 46 10.96 0.63 0.48
C TYR A 46 10.10 1.82 0.91
N VAL A 47 9.88 2.78 0.01
CA VAL A 47 9.07 3.97 0.30
C VAL A 47 7.63 3.61 0.60
N GLY A 48 7.02 2.72 -0.18
CA GLY A 48 5.63 2.30 0.01
C GLY A 48 5.43 1.49 1.28
N LEU A 49 6.26 0.47 1.52
CA LEU A 49 6.14 -0.43 2.67
C LEU A 49 6.50 0.22 4.00
N SER A 50 7.36 1.26 3.99
CA SER A 50 7.67 2.05 5.18
C SER A 50 6.49 2.88 5.70
N ARG A 51 5.41 3.05 4.93
CA ARG A 51 4.20 3.75 5.38
C ARG A 51 3.30 2.89 6.28
N ALA A 52 3.50 1.58 6.29
CA ALA A 52 2.67 0.65 7.04
C ALA A 52 3.11 0.55 8.50
N LYS A 53 2.19 0.83 9.43
CA LYS A 53 2.40 0.64 10.88
C LYS A 53 2.19 -0.78 11.36
N THR A 54 1.25 -1.51 10.73
CA THR A 54 0.81 -2.82 11.25
C THR A 54 0.94 -3.92 10.21
N ARG A 55 0.48 -3.70 8.98
CA ARG A 55 0.47 -4.75 7.95
C ARG A 55 0.85 -4.24 6.56
N ARG A 56 1.63 -5.06 5.87
CA ARG A 56 2.16 -4.82 4.52
C ARG A 56 1.64 -5.90 3.59
N VAL A 57 1.10 -5.49 2.45
CA VAL A 57 0.63 -6.40 1.40
C VAL A 57 1.19 -5.92 0.08
N VAL A 58 1.82 -6.84 -0.66
CA VAL A 58 2.26 -6.62 -2.04
C VAL A 58 1.48 -7.59 -2.90
N VAL A 59 0.82 -7.08 -3.94
CA VAL A 59 0.10 -7.88 -4.92
C VAL A 59 0.99 -8.04 -6.14
N ILE A 60 1.30 -9.30 -6.48
CA ILE A 60 2.13 -9.67 -7.62
C ILE A 60 1.20 -10.36 -8.63
N PRO A 61 1.25 -10.01 -9.93
CA PRO A 61 0.50 -10.75 -10.94
C PRO A 61 0.95 -12.22 -10.98
N GLY A 62 0.00 -13.12 -11.25
CA GLY A 62 0.22 -14.56 -11.38
C GLY A 62 0.40 -15.00 -12.81
#